data_AF-A0A2U1LLB6-F1
#
_entry.id   AF-A0A2U1LLB6-F1
#
_cell.length_a   1.000
_cell.length_b   1.000
_cell.length_c   1.000
_cell.angle_alpha   90.00
_cell.angle_beta   90.00
_cell.angle_gamma   90.00
#
_symmetry.space_group_name_H-M   'P 1'
#
loop_
_entity.id
_entity.type
_entity.pdbx_description
1 polymer ?
#
loop_
_entity_poly.entity_id
_entity_poly.type
_entity_poly.pdbx_seq_one_letter_code
_entity_poly.pdbx_strand_id
1 'polypeptide(L)'
;MTNSSFAIAESGYLPSEKFDDDGKIKRTGTWESATAHIITAVIGSGVLSLAWCFAQLGWIAGSITLVLFSVITMYNSILLTDCYRSPDPVTGTRNYTYMDAVKANLGTLQYKLCGIAQYGVLTGITIGYTTTTAISMAAISKSNCFHKKGHQADCKVRNNGYMVIFAVIQIILSQVPNFHKLSPLSVIAAIMSFSYSLIGIGLSIAKIAGEGLGKTSLTGIPISKDFSGTEKMWKTFSALGDVAFAYSFCFVLIEIQDTLRSTPPENKQMKKATATGIMASTVFYLLCGVLGYAAFGNDAPGNFLTGFGFYDPFWLIDIANVCIVVHLLGAYQVNTFSNNTHRHKW
;
A
#
# COMPACT_ATOMS: atom_id res chain seq x y z
N MET A 1 2.49 75.91 2.20
CA MET A 1 2.86 75.15 0.98
C MET A 1 4.27 74.64 1.20
N THR A 2 4.66 73.37 1.28
CA THR A 2 4.02 72.04 1.31
C THR A 2 5.13 71.14 1.87
N ASN A 3 4.87 70.41 2.96
CA ASN A 3 5.81 69.44 3.53
C ASN A 3 5.92 68.24 2.57
N SER A 4 7.09 68.01 2.00
CA SER A 4 7.37 66.82 1.19
C SER A 4 7.75 65.66 2.10
N SER A 5 6.74 64.92 2.57
CA SER A 5 6.94 63.62 3.20
C SER A 5 7.37 62.60 2.15
N PHE A 6 8.62 62.12 2.25
CA PHE A 6 9.09 60.94 1.53
C PHE A 6 8.31 59.72 2.03
N ALA A 7 7.36 59.25 1.24
CA ALA A 7 6.76 57.93 1.43
C ALA A 7 7.78 56.88 0.98
N ILE A 8 8.31 56.11 1.92
CA ILE A 8 9.02 54.87 1.62
C ILE A 8 7.96 53.94 1.04
N ALA A 9 8.06 53.64 -0.25
CA ALA A 9 7.26 52.61 -0.87
C ALA A 9 7.65 51.27 -0.22
N GLU A 10 6.75 50.73 0.62
CA GLU A 10 6.77 49.31 0.96
C GLU A 10 6.74 48.55 -0.37
N SER A 11 7.86 47.92 -0.72
CA SER A 11 7.91 46.96 -1.81
C SER A 11 6.99 45.82 -1.42
N GLY A 12 5.75 45.87 -1.90
CA GLY A 12 4.81 44.78 -1.81
C GLY A 12 5.47 43.54 -2.40
N TYR A 13 5.79 42.59 -1.54
CA TYR A 13 6.23 41.27 -1.92
C TYR A 13 5.05 40.59 -2.60
N LEU A 14 4.90 40.80 -3.91
CA LEU A 14 3.94 40.05 -4.71
C LEU A 14 4.29 38.56 -4.50
N PRO A 15 3.35 37.71 -4.04
CA PRO A 15 3.60 36.29 -3.93
C PRO A 15 4.07 35.80 -5.30
N SER A 16 5.32 35.36 -5.39
CA SER A 16 5.82 34.78 -6.63
C SER A 16 4.89 33.63 -7.00
N GLU A 17 4.28 33.68 -8.19
CA GLU A 17 3.37 32.63 -8.68
C GLU A 17 3.98 31.22 -8.61
N LYS A 18 5.31 31.14 -8.53
CA LYS A 18 6.12 29.91 -8.54
C LYS A 18 6.31 29.24 -7.17
N PHE A 19 6.13 29.95 -6.05
CA PHE A 19 6.47 29.42 -4.71
C PHE A 19 5.24 29.35 -3.78
N ASP A 20 5.24 28.36 -2.88
CA ASP A 20 4.30 28.23 -1.76
C ASP A 20 4.68 29.18 -0.61
N ASP A 21 3.84 29.26 0.42
CA ASP A 21 4.03 30.05 1.66
C ASP A 21 5.26 29.65 2.49
N ASP A 22 5.87 28.50 2.21
CA ASP A 22 7.13 28.06 2.83
C ASP A 22 8.38 28.34 1.97
N GLY A 23 8.21 29.06 0.85
CA GLY A 23 9.29 29.40 -0.09
C GLY A 23 9.74 28.26 -1.00
N LYS A 24 9.10 27.08 -0.95
CA LYS A 24 9.37 25.96 -1.88
C LYS A 24 8.54 26.09 -3.16
N ILE A 25 8.95 25.38 -4.22
CA ILE A 25 8.19 25.34 -5.48
C ILE A 25 6.76 24.86 -5.19
N LYS A 26 5.76 25.51 -5.79
CA LYS A 26 4.36 25.17 -5.56
C LYS A 26 4.07 23.70 -5.78
N ARG A 27 3.43 23.10 -4.79
CA ARG A 27 2.86 21.76 -4.88
C ARG A 27 1.62 21.78 -5.77
N THR A 28 1.51 20.80 -6.67
CA THR A 28 0.43 20.75 -7.66
C THR A 28 -0.51 19.57 -7.48
N GLY A 29 -0.24 18.68 -6.51
CA GLY A 29 -1.06 17.51 -6.26
C GLY A 29 -2.47 17.86 -5.83
N THR A 30 -3.41 16.99 -6.18
CA THR A 30 -4.83 17.09 -5.83
C THR A 30 -5.24 15.91 -4.95
N TRP A 31 -6.41 16.00 -4.30
CA TRP A 31 -6.94 14.90 -3.49
C TRP A 31 -7.11 13.61 -4.29
N GLU A 32 -7.37 13.67 -5.61
CA GLU A 32 -7.43 12.50 -6.49
C GLU A 32 -6.05 11.84 -6.64
N SER A 33 -5.01 12.64 -6.90
CA SER A 33 -3.63 12.12 -6.99
C SER A 33 -3.15 11.54 -5.66
N ALA A 34 -3.49 12.18 -4.54
CA ALA A 34 -3.21 11.65 -3.21
C ALA A 34 -3.98 10.35 -2.94
N THR A 35 -5.23 10.23 -3.40
CA THR A 35 -6.00 8.98 -3.30
C THR A 35 -5.32 7.86 -4.07
N ALA A 36 -4.79 8.13 -5.28
CA ALA A 36 -4.03 7.14 -6.04
C ALA A 36 -2.74 6.72 -5.31
N HIS A 37 -2.02 7.67 -4.70
CA HIS A 37 -0.85 7.37 -3.86
C HIS A 37 -1.20 6.50 -2.64
N ILE A 38 -2.31 6.80 -1.96
CA ILE A 38 -2.80 6.03 -0.81
C ILE A 38 -3.18 4.61 -1.24
N ILE A 39 -3.98 4.45 -2.31
CA ILE A 39 -4.35 3.13 -2.85
C ILE A 39 -3.09 2.35 -3.24
N THR A 40 -2.11 3.00 -3.85
CA THR A 40 -0.85 2.37 -4.25
C THR A 40 -0.04 1.92 -3.04
N ALA A 41 -0.02 2.69 -1.96
CA ALA A 41 0.69 2.34 -0.74
C ALA A 41 -0.02 1.24 0.07
N VAL A 42 -1.36 1.30 0.14
CA VAL A 42 -2.20 0.40 0.92
C VAL A 42 -2.39 -0.94 0.21
N ILE A 43 -2.93 -0.93 -1.01
CA ILE A 43 -3.28 -2.14 -1.77
C ILE A 43 -2.03 -2.74 -2.40
N GLY A 44 -1.17 -3.34 -1.57
CA GLY A 44 0.06 -4.03 -1.96
C GLY A 44 -0.03 -5.55 -1.82
N SER A 45 1.07 -6.19 -1.43
CA SER A 45 1.12 -7.65 -1.21
C SER A 45 0.13 -8.17 -0.15
N GLY A 46 -0.28 -7.33 0.81
CA GLY A 46 -1.17 -7.72 1.92
C GLY A 46 -2.58 -8.13 1.48
N VAL A 47 -3.11 -7.64 0.36
CA VAL A 47 -4.44 -8.07 -0.13
C VAL A 47 -4.44 -9.53 -0.60
N LEU A 48 -3.29 -10.02 -1.08
CA LEU A 48 -3.14 -11.35 -1.67
C LEU A 48 -3.21 -12.46 -0.62
N SER A 49 -2.92 -12.15 0.64
CA SER A 49 -2.93 -13.09 1.76
C SER A 49 -4.19 -13.01 2.61
N LEU A 50 -5.16 -12.15 2.28
CA LEU A 50 -6.39 -11.99 3.07
C LEU A 50 -7.24 -13.26 3.10
N ALA A 51 -7.28 -14.03 2.01
CA ALA A 51 -7.96 -15.33 2.01
C ALA A 51 -7.33 -16.30 3.03
N TRP A 52 -5.99 -16.32 3.11
CA TRP A 52 -5.26 -17.09 4.10
C TRP A 52 -5.50 -16.57 5.52
N CYS A 53 -5.57 -15.26 5.72
CA CYS A 53 -5.92 -14.67 7.02
C CYS A 53 -7.30 -15.12 7.50
N PHE A 54 -8.30 -15.13 6.60
CA PHE A 54 -9.63 -15.65 6.91
C PHE A 54 -9.63 -17.14 7.20
N ALA A 55 -8.76 -17.93 6.57
CA ALA A 55 -8.58 -19.34 6.95
C ALA A 55 -8.05 -19.49 8.38
N GLN A 56 -7.12 -18.64 8.82
CA GLN A 56 -6.58 -18.70 10.19
C GLN A 56 -7.55 -18.15 11.25
N LEU A 57 -8.32 -17.12 10.91
CA LEU A 57 -9.19 -16.39 11.84
C LEU A 57 -10.64 -16.92 11.84
N GLY A 58 -11.10 -17.47 10.72
CA GLY A 58 -12.49 -17.82 10.47
C GLY A 58 -13.36 -16.63 10.07
N TRP A 59 -14.63 -16.93 9.76
CA TRP A 59 -15.59 -15.93 9.30
C TRP A 59 -15.78 -14.76 10.26
N ILE A 60 -15.87 -15.05 11.56
CA ILE A 60 -16.20 -14.03 12.58
C ILE A 60 -15.00 -13.14 12.83
N ALA A 61 -13.89 -13.72 13.30
CA ALA A 61 -12.72 -12.93 13.66
C ALA A 61 -12.05 -12.29 12.43
N GLY A 62 -12.06 -12.95 11.27
CA GLY A 62 -11.54 -12.38 10.02
C GLY A 62 -12.27 -11.10 9.62
N SER A 63 -13.60 -11.14 9.59
CA SER A 63 -14.43 -9.97 9.24
C SER A 63 -14.29 -8.83 10.25
N ILE A 64 -14.36 -9.15 11.55
CA ILE A 64 -14.22 -8.15 12.63
C ILE A 64 -12.84 -7.49 12.57
N THR A 65 -11.78 -8.29 12.44
CA THR A 65 -10.39 -7.79 12.43
C THR A 65 -10.17 -6.82 11.27
N LEU A 66 -10.64 -7.18 10.07
CA LEU A 66 -10.46 -6.36 8.87
C LEU A 66 -11.20 -5.01 9.01
N VAL A 67 -12.46 -5.02 9.44
CA VAL A 67 -13.23 -3.79 9.69
C VAL A 67 -12.59 -2.95 10.80
N LEU A 68 -12.13 -3.58 11.88
CA LEU A 68 -11.49 -2.91 13.00
C LEU A 68 -10.21 -2.19 12.56
N PHE A 69 -9.32 -2.86 11.81
CA PHE A 69 -8.10 -2.22 11.30
C PHE A 69 -8.41 -1.11 10.29
N SER A 70 -9.47 -1.23 9.48
CA SER A 70 -9.93 -0.13 8.64
C SER A 70 -10.33 1.10 9.46
N VAL A 71 -11.06 0.92 10.57
CA VAL A 71 -11.49 2.03 11.44
C VAL A 71 -10.31 2.66 12.16
N ILE A 72 -9.42 1.84 12.75
CA ILE A 72 -8.19 2.31 13.40
C ILE A 72 -7.35 3.14 12.42
N THR A 73 -7.20 2.64 11.19
CA THR A 73 -6.41 3.31 10.15
C THR A 73 -7.04 4.62 9.73
N MET A 74 -8.37 4.67 9.58
CA MET A 74 -9.10 5.91 9.29
C MET A 74 -8.88 6.95 10.37
N TYR A 75 -9.07 6.55 11.63
CA TYR A 75 -8.92 7.43 12.79
C TYR A 75 -7.50 8.00 12.89
N ASN A 76 -6.49 7.13 12.83
CA ASN A 76 -5.09 7.53 12.90
C ASN A 76 -4.70 8.43 11.71
N SER A 77 -5.22 8.15 10.51
CA SER A 77 -4.96 8.98 9.32
C SER A 77 -5.51 10.39 9.51
N ILE A 78 -6.75 10.53 9.99
CA ILE A 78 -7.37 11.84 10.23
C ILE A 78 -6.53 12.66 11.22
N LEU A 79 -6.09 12.07 12.33
CA LEU A 79 -5.23 12.75 13.29
C LEU A 79 -3.89 13.17 12.66
N LEU A 80 -3.25 12.25 11.93
CA LEU A 80 -1.95 12.52 11.33
C LEU A 80 -2.00 13.61 10.26
N THR A 81 -3.13 13.73 9.53
CA THR A 81 -3.29 14.80 8.53
C THR A 81 -3.25 16.20 9.13
N ASP A 82 -3.72 16.36 10.38
CA ASP A 82 -3.67 17.63 11.09
C ASP A 82 -2.28 17.92 11.66
N CYS A 83 -1.41 16.91 11.80
CA CYS A 83 -0.02 17.08 12.21
C CYS A 83 0.92 17.51 11.07
N TYR A 84 0.45 17.54 9.82
CA TYR A 84 1.25 18.04 8.69
C TYR A 84 1.69 19.49 8.90
N ARG A 85 0.84 20.32 9.49
CA ARG A 85 1.22 21.66 9.94
C ARG A 85 1.18 21.73 11.46
N SER A 86 2.13 22.43 12.06
CA SER A 86 2.18 22.62 13.52
C SER A 86 2.68 24.03 13.87
N PRO A 87 2.18 24.66 14.96
CA PRO A 87 1.22 24.13 15.94
C PRO A 87 -0.25 24.19 15.50
N ASP A 88 -0.58 25.02 14.51
CA ASP A 88 -1.94 25.09 13.94
C ASP A 88 -2.04 24.21 12.67
N PRO A 89 -3.12 23.42 12.49
CA PRO A 89 -3.23 22.47 11.38
C PRO A 89 -3.42 23.10 10.00
N VAL A 90 -3.63 24.42 9.90
CA VAL A 90 -3.83 25.12 8.62
C VAL A 90 -2.76 26.19 8.37
N THR A 91 -2.39 26.93 9.41
CA THR A 91 -1.47 28.08 9.33
C THR A 91 -0.10 27.79 9.92
N GLY A 92 0.07 26.64 10.59
CA GLY A 92 1.35 26.21 11.14
C GLY A 92 2.42 25.94 10.08
N THR A 93 3.65 25.73 10.56
CA THR A 93 4.79 25.35 9.71
C THR A 93 4.61 23.93 9.19
N ARG A 94 4.94 23.70 7.92
CA ARG A 94 4.86 22.37 7.30
C ARG A 94 5.94 21.42 7.84
N ASN A 95 5.51 20.22 8.17
CA ASN A 95 6.34 19.04 8.39
C ASN A 95 6.35 18.21 7.10
N TYR A 96 7.50 18.12 6.44
CA TYR A 96 7.59 17.47 5.12
C TYR A 96 7.60 15.95 5.19
N THR A 97 7.91 15.40 6.36
CA THR A 97 7.99 13.96 6.60
C THR A 97 7.27 13.57 7.88
N TYR A 98 6.86 12.30 7.98
CA TYR A 98 6.30 11.72 9.20
C TYR A 98 7.21 12.00 10.41
N MET A 99 8.52 11.83 10.21
CA MET A 99 9.53 12.05 11.23
C MET A 99 9.62 13.51 11.68
N ASP A 100 9.55 14.46 10.75
CA ASP A 100 9.55 15.88 11.09
C ASP A 100 8.33 16.23 11.95
N ALA A 101 7.15 15.68 11.64
CA ALA A 101 5.95 15.90 12.43
C ALA A 101 6.06 15.31 13.83
N VAL A 102 6.63 14.10 13.97
CA VAL A 102 6.91 13.50 15.29
C VAL A 102 7.86 14.39 16.09
N LYS A 103 8.94 14.89 15.45
CA LYS A 103 9.91 15.75 16.13
C LYS A 103 9.29 17.08 16.57
N ALA A 104 8.48 17.70 15.71
CA ALA A 104 7.84 18.98 15.98
C ALA A 104 6.81 18.89 17.12
N ASN A 105 6.10 17.76 17.25
CA ASN A 105 5.03 17.61 18.22
C ASN A 105 5.45 16.89 19.52
N LEU A 106 6.37 15.93 19.46
CA LEU A 106 6.70 15.05 20.59
C LEU A 106 8.17 15.16 21.06
N GLY A 107 9.06 15.71 20.23
CA GLY A 107 10.47 15.90 20.56
C GLY A 107 11.41 14.79 20.09
N THR A 108 12.68 14.89 20.51
CA THR A 108 13.79 14.16 19.88
C THR A 108 13.84 12.67 20.22
N LEU A 109 13.40 12.24 21.41
CA LEU A 109 13.43 10.82 21.78
C LEU A 109 12.40 10.02 20.97
N GLN A 110 11.18 10.54 20.89
CA GLN A 110 10.06 9.97 20.15
C GLN A 110 10.38 9.94 18.65
N TYR A 111 10.98 11.01 18.11
CA TYR A 111 11.55 11.01 16.76
C TYR A 111 12.44 9.78 16.53
N LYS A 112 13.43 9.53 17.41
CA LYS A 112 14.35 8.38 17.22
C LYS A 112 13.63 7.03 17.28
N LEU A 113 12.73 6.84 18.24
CA LEU A 113 11.98 5.59 18.41
C LEU A 113 11.02 5.33 17.24
N CYS A 114 10.26 6.34 16.84
CA CYS A 114 9.38 6.28 15.66
C CYS A 114 10.18 6.04 14.38
N GLY A 115 11.38 6.60 14.26
CA GLY A 115 12.28 6.32 13.14
C GLY A 115 12.67 4.87 13.05
N ILE A 116 13.13 4.26 14.14
CA ILE A 116 13.48 2.84 14.17
C ILE A 116 12.28 1.98 13.73
N ALA A 117 11.09 2.27 14.26
CA ALA A 117 9.87 1.57 13.87
C ALA A 117 9.52 1.75 12.38
N GLN A 118 9.54 3.00 11.88
CA GLN A 118 9.24 3.33 10.49
C GLN A 118 10.20 2.65 9.51
N TYR A 119 11.52 2.76 9.74
CA TYR A 119 12.52 2.11 8.89
C TYR A 119 12.42 0.58 8.95
N GLY A 120 12.08 0.00 10.11
CA GLY A 120 11.80 -1.43 10.23
C GLY A 120 10.62 -1.88 9.37
N VAL A 121 9.50 -1.15 9.45
CA VAL A 121 8.30 -1.44 8.63
C VAL A 121 8.59 -1.28 7.15
N LEU A 122 9.24 -0.19 6.74
CA LEU A 122 9.62 0.05 5.34
C LEU A 122 10.55 -1.05 4.81
N THR A 123 11.51 -1.50 5.61
CA THR A 123 12.38 -2.64 5.24
C THR A 123 11.55 -3.90 5.02
N GLY A 124 10.63 -4.21 5.93
CA GLY A 124 9.68 -5.32 5.77
C GLY A 124 8.85 -5.24 4.49
N ILE A 125 8.31 -4.06 4.17
CA ILE A 125 7.57 -3.81 2.92
C ILE A 125 8.44 -4.10 1.70
N THR A 126 9.68 -3.61 1.67
CA THR A 126 10.57 -3.83 0.52
C THR A 126 10.90 -5.32 0.31
N ILE A 127 11.08 -6.08 1.39
CA ILE A 127 11.29 -7.54 1.34
C ILE A 127 10.02 -8.23 0.81
N GLY A 128 8.85 -7.84 1.35
CA GLY A 128 7.55 -8.36 0.93
C GLY A 128 7.31 -8.13 -0.56
N TYR A 129 7.47 -6.91 -1.05
CA TYR A 129 7.30 -6.57 -2.45
C TYR A 129 8.27 -7.34 -3.36
N THR A 130 9.56 -7.41 -2.99
CA THR A 130 10.55 -8.18 -3.76
C THR A 130 10.16 -9.65 -3.87
N THR A 131 9.69 -10.24 -2.76
CA THR A 131 9.28 -11.65 -2.73
C THR A 131 8.01 -11.88 -3.53
N THR A 132 6.98 -11.05 -3.34
CA THR A 132 5.70 -11.16 -4.05
C THR A 132 5.88 -10.97 -5.55
N THR A 133 6.64 -9.95 -6.00
CA THR A 133 6.95 -9.75 -7.41
C THR A 133 7.68 -10.95 -8.00
N ALA A 134 8.65 -11.53 -7.28
CA ALA A 134 9.36 -12.71 -7.74
C ALA A 134 8.45 -13.95 -7.87
N ILE A 135 7.53 -14.15 -6.92
CA ILE A 135 6.51 -15.21 -6.98
C ILE A 135 5.59 -15.00 -8.18
N SER A 136 5.14 -13.78 -8.44
CA SER A 136 4.27 -13.48 -9.59
C SER A 136 4.96 -13.68 -10.93
N MET A 137 6.22 -13.27 -11.09
CA MET A 137 6.99 -13.55 -12.31
C MET A 137 7.26 -15.05 -12.50
N ALA A 138 7.52 -15.77 -11.41
CA ALA A 138 7.67 -17.23 -11.44
C ALA A 138 6.35 -17.93 -11.80
N ALA A 139 5.21 -17.43 -11.32
CA ALA A 139 3.89 -17.93 -11.66
C ALA A 139 3.60 -17.81 -13.16
N ILE A 140 3.90 -16.66 -13.79
CA ILE A 140 3.80 -16.47 -15.25
C ILE A 140 4.67 -17.49 -15.99
N SER A 141 5.89 -17.70 -15.54
CA SER A 141 6.81 -18.64 -16.19
C SER A 141 6.32 -20.09 -16.09
N LYS A 142 5.78 -20.45 -14.92
CA LYS A 142 5.24 -21.78 -14.64
C LYS A 142 3.98 -22.04 -15.46
N SER A 143 3.09 -21.05 -15.53
CA SER A 143 1.89 -21.03 -16.38
C SER A 143 2.24 -21.30 -17.85
N ASN A 144 3.13 -20.50 -18.41
CA ASN A 144 3.59 -20.64 -19.79
C ASN A 144 4.30 -21.98 -20.06
N CYS A 145 5.02 -22.52 -19.07
CA CYS A 145 5.66 -23.83 -19.17
C CYS A 145 4.63 -24.96 -19.26
N PHE A 146 3.61 -24.98 -18.38
CA PHE A 146 2.56 -25.99 -18.41
C PHE A 146 1.71 -25.91 -19.68
N HIS A 147 1.42 -24.70 -20.15
CA HIS A 147 0.70 -24.52 -21.41
C HIS A 147 1.47 -25.11 -22.59
N LYS A 148 2.80 -24.93 -22.65
CA LYS A 148 3.64 -25.44 -23.75
C LYS A 148 3.98 -26.93 -23.66
N LYS A 149 4.25 -27.43 -22.45
CA LYS A 149 4.80 -28.78 -22.23
C LYS A 149 3.79 -29.78 -21.70
N GLY A 150 2.56 -29.36 -21.44
CA GLY A 150 1.53 -30.19 -20.84
C GLY A 150 1.62 -30.21 -19.31
N HIS A 151 0.53 -30.66 -18.70
CA HIS A 151 0.27 -30.51 -17.26
C HIS A 151 1.14 -31.43 -16.38
N GLN A 152 1.75 -32.45 -16.97
CA GLN A 152 2.61 -33.42 -16.27
C GLN A 152 4.10 -33.06 -16.34
N ALA A 153 4.46 -31.92 -16.94
CA ALA A 153 5.85 -31.51 -17.07
C ALA A 153 6.41 -30.97 -15.74
N ASP A 154 7.68 -31.25 -15.45
CA ASP A 154 8.38 -30.66 -14.29
C ASP A 154 8.74 -29.18 -14.59
N CYS A 155 7.79 -28.29 -14.33
CA CYS A 155 7.93 -26.84 -14.50
C CYS A 155 8.40 -26.16 -13.20
N LYS A 156 9.54 -26.59 -12.66
CA LYS A 156 10.20 -25.92 -11.53
C LYS A 156 10.80 -24.59 -11.97
N VAL A 157 10.43 -23.52 -11.27
CA VAL A 157 10.93 -22.17 -11.49
C VAL A 157 11.52 -21.66 -10.18
N ARG A 158 12.73 -21.09 -10.23
CA ARG A 158 13.40 -20.51 -9.05
C ARG A 158 13.12 -19.01 -8.98
N ASN A 159 12.78 -18.52 -7.79
CA ASN A 159 12.43 -17.11 -7.58
C ASN A 159 13.66 -16.17 -7.56
N ASN A 160 14.85 -16.68 -7.24
CA ASN A 160 16.05 -15.86 -7.02
C ASN A 160 16.40 -14.95 -8.21
N GLY A 161 16.26 -15.45 -9.45
CA GLY A 161 16.52 -14.65 -10.65
C GLY A 161 15.56 -13.46 -10.77
N TYR A 162 14.28 -13.67 -10.46
CA TYR A 162 13.26 -12.62 -10.47
C TYR A 162 13.46 -11.60 -9.35
N MET A 163 13.95 -12.00 -8.18
CA MET A 163 14.33 -11.06 -7.12
C MET A 163 15.45 -10.12 -7.59
N VAL A 164 16.47 -10.64 -8.28
CA VAL A 164 17.56 -9.83 -8.85
C VAL A 164 17.04 -8.88 -9.93
N ILE A 165 16.18 -9.35 -10.83
CA ILE A 165 15.57 -8.51 -11.88
C ILE A 165 14.79 -7.35 -11.24
N PHE A 166 13.95 -7.63 -10.25
CA PHE A 166 13.20 -6.60 -9.54
C PHE A 166 14.15 -5.59 -8.89
N ALA A 167 15.18 -6.05 -8.18
CA ALA A 167 16.16 -5.17 -7.55
C ALA A 167 16.87 -4.24 -8.55
N VAL A 168 17.28 -4.75 -9.71
CA VAL A 168 17.91 -3.93 -10.77
C VAL A 168 16.96 -2.86 -11.28
N ILE A 169 15.69 -3.20 -11.54
CA ILE A 169 14.68 -2.23 -11.96
C ILE A 169 14.49 -1.16 -10.89
N GLN A 170 14.40 -1.54 -9.61
CA GLN A 170 14.25 -0.59 -8.51
C GLN A 170 15.45 0.35 -8.39
N ILE A 171 16.68 -0.15 -8.56
CA ILE A 171 17.89 0.70 -8.57
C ILE A 171 17.79 1.79 -9.64
N ILE A 172 17.31 1.45 -10.84
CA ILE A 172 17.13 2.39 -11.95
C ILE A 172 16.02 3.39 -11.62
N LEU A 173 14.85 2.92 -11.19
CA LEU A 173 13.71 3.78 -10.86
C LEU A 173 14.00 4.71 -9.68
N SER A 174 14.81 4.28 -8.71
CA SER A 174 15.23 5.09 -7.57
C SER A 174 16.23 6.21 -7.91
N GLN A 175 16.66 6.34 -9.17
CA GLN A 175 17.42 7.51 -9.65
C GLN A 175 16.52 8.71 -10.00
N VAL A 176 15.19 8.54 -10.03
CA VAL A 176 14.25 9.63 -10.35
C VAL A 176 14.18 10.64 -9.18
N PRO A 177 14.60 11.90 -9.32
CA PRO A 177 14.89 12.76 -8.17
C PRO A 177 13.67 13.34 -7.43
N ASN A 178 12.43 13.14 -7.90
CA ASN A 178 11.27 13.85 -7.33
C ASN A 178 10.00 12.99 -7.29
N PHE A 179 9.35 12.92 -6.11
CA PHE A 179 8.09 12.21 -5.86
C PHE A 179 6.93 12.70 -6.75
N HIS A 180 6.86 14.00 -7.07
CA HIS A 180 5.86 14.54 -8.00
C HIS A 180 5.96 13.94 -9.41
N LYS A 181 7.15 13.53 -9.84
CA LYS A 181 7.33 12.85 -11.13
C LYS A 181 6.83 11.40 -11.12
N LEU A 182 6.50 10.87 -9.94
CA LEU A 182 5.98 9.51 -9.75
C LEU A 182 4.45 9.46 -9.70
N SER A 183 3.73 10.59 -9.74
CA SER A 183 2.26 10.58 -9.76
C SER A 183 1.68 9.75 -10.92
N PRO A 184 2.20 9.81 -12.17
CA PRO A 184 1.76 8.91 -13.24
C PRO A 184 1.99 7.43 -12.92
N LEU A 185 3.16 7.11 -12.34
CA LEU A 185 3.51 5.74 -11.93
C LEU A 185 2.55 5.21 -10.86
N SER A 186 2.19 6.07 -9.90
CA SER A 186 1.24 5.69 -8.84
C SER A 186 -0.18 5.51 -9.37
N VAL A 187 -0.64 6.34 -10.32
CA VAL A 187 -1.96 6.13 -10.95
C VAL A 187 -2.00 4.78 -11.68
N ILE A 188 -0.96 4.45 -12.44
CA ILE A 188 -0.85 3.14 -13.09
C ILE A 188 -0.85 2.02 -12.04
N ALA A 189 -0.07 2.16 -10.97
CA ALA A 189 -0.01 1.16 -9.91
C ALA A 189 -1.37 0.95 -9.21
N ALA A 190 -2.14 2.02 -8.97
CA ALA A 190 -3.48 1.93 -8.40
C ALA A 190 -4.47 1.22 -9.35
N ILE A 191 -4.40 1.48 -10.65
CA ILE A 191 -5.22 0.78 -11.65
C ILE A 191 -4.87 -0.72 -11.67
N MET A 192 -3.58 -1.04 -11.63
CA MET A 192 -3.12 -2.43 -11.62
C MET A 192 -3.56 -3.17 -10.36
N SER A 193 -3.62 -2.50 -9.20
CA SER A 193 -4.06 -3.13 -7.96
C SER A 193 -5.53 -3.51 -7.96
N PHE A 194 -6.40 -2.64 -8.48
CA PHE A 194 -7.80 -2.99 -8.71
C PHE A 194 -7.96 -4.07 -9.76
N SER A 195 -7.14 -4.05 -10.81
CA SER A 195 -7.21 -5.04 -11.90
C SER A 195 -6.93 -6.46 -11.40
N TYR A 196 -5.83 -6.72 -10.70
CA TYR A 196 -5.57 -8.07 -10.17
C TYR A 196 -6.56 -8.47 -9.07
N SER A 197 -7.06 -7.52 -8.27
CA SER A 197 -8.04 -7.78 -7.22
C SER A 197 -9.39 -8.21 -7.83
N LEU A 198 -9.86 -7.51 -8.86
CA LEU A 198 -11.08 -7.85 -9.60
C LEU A 198 -10.96 -9.20 -10.30
N ILE A 199 -9.82 -9.49 -10.92
CA ILE A 199 -9.57 -10.80 -11.54
C ILE A 199 -9.65 -11.90 -10.47
N GLY A 200 -8.97 -11.73 -9.33
CA GLY A 200 -9.02 -12.68 -8.23
C GLY A 200 -10.42 -12.89 -7.66
N ILE A 201 -11.19 -11.81 -7.51
CA ILE A 201 -12.60 -11.86 -7.09
C ILE A 201 -13.43 -12.67 -8.10
N GLY A 202 -13.28 -12.39 -9.40
CA GLY A 202 -13.98 -13.11 -10.46
C GLY A 202 -13.64 -14.60 -10.49
N LEU A 203 -12.35 -14.94 -10.36
CA LEU A 203 -11.89 -16.33 -10.27
C LEU A 203 -12.43 -17.03 -9.01
N SER A 204 -12.50 -16.32 -7.87
CA SER A 204 -13.10 -16.85 -6.64
C SER A 204 -14.57 -17.20 -6.85
N ILE A 205 -15.34 -16.28 -7.47
CA ILE A 205 -16.76 -16.50 -7.78
C ILE A 205 -16.93 -17.68 -8.73
N ALA A 206 -16.10 -17.76 -9.79
CA ALA A 206 -16.15 -18.86 -10.75
C ALA A 206 -15.87 -20.21 -10.08
N LYS A 207 -14.86 -20.28 -9.20
CA LYS A 207 -14.54 -21.48 -8.43
C LYS A 207 -15.71 -21.89 -7.51
N ILE A 208 -16.30 -20.93 -6.79
CA ILE A 208 -17.47 -21.20 -5.93
C ILE A 208 -18.66 -21.72 -6.75
N ALA A 209 -18.90 -21.15 -7.94
CA ALA A 209 -19.99 -21.56 -8.80
C ALA A 209 -19.79 -22.97 -9.40
N GLY A 210 -18.53 -23.36 -9.68
CA GLY A 210 -18.20 -24.66 -10.27
C GLY A 210 -18.00 -25.79 -9.26
N GLU A 211 -17.33 -25.52 -8.14
CA GLU A 211 -16.92 -26.54 -7.15
C GLU A 211 -17.70 -26.44 -5.83
N GLY A 212 -18.47 -25.36 -5.63
CA GLY A 212 -19.13 -25.06 -4.36
C GLY A 212 -18.22 -24.34 -3.36
N LEU A 213 -18.69 -24.22 -2.12
CA LEU A 213 -17.91 -23.61 -1.04
C LEU A 213 -16.79 -24.55 -0.59
N GLY A 214 -15.59 -24.00 -0.44
CA GLY A 214 -14.47 -24.66 0.22
C GLY A 214 -14.78 -24.99 1.68
N LYS A 215 -13.95 -25.84 2.30
CA LYS A 215 -14.12 -26.23 3.70
C LYS A 215 -13.77 -25.06 4.63
N THR A 216 -14.79 -24.32 5.06
CA THR A 216 -14.65 -23.14 5.93
C THR A 216 -15.15 -23.42 7.35
N SER A 217 -14.85 -22.50 8.25
CA SER A 217 -15.28 -22.53 9.65
C SER A 217 -15.48 -21.11 10.22
N LEU A 218 -16.25 -21.02 11.30
CA LEU A 218 -16.50 -19.76 12.00
C LEU A 218 -15.27 -19.21 12.75
N THR A 219 -14.35 -20.09 13.17
CA THR A 219 -13.24 -19.80 14.10
C THR A 219 -11.86 -20.21 13.56
N GLY A 220 -11.76 -20.33 12.24
CA GLY A 220 -10.54 -20.68 11.51
C GLY A 220 -10.22 -22.18 11.55
N ILE A 221 -9.06 -22.56 11.02
CA ILE A 221 -8.63 -23.96 10.90
C ILE A 221 -8.80 -24.69 12.24
N PRO A 222 -9.54 -25.82 12.28
CA PRO A 222 -9.74 -26.58 13.50
C PRO A 222 -8.44 -27.30 13.91
N ILE A 223 -8.24 -27.47 15.22
CA ILE A 223 -7.13 -28.26 15.75
C ILE A 223 -7.30 -29.71 15.31
N SER A 224 -6.21 -30.34 14.86
CA SER A 224 -6.18 -31.72 14.41
C SER A 224 -4.89 -32.41 14.90
N LYS A 225 -4.72 -33.71 14.61
CA LYS A 225 -3.50 -34.44 14.98
C LYS A 225 -2.25 -33.82 14.37
N ASP A 226 -2.37 -33.27 13.16
CA ASP A 226 -1.27 -32.68 12.40
C ASP A 226 -1.22 -31.14 12.53
N PHE A 227 -2.15 -30.54 13.29
CA PHE A 227 -2.24 -29.09 13.48
C PHE A 227 -2.55 -28.76 14.95
N SER A 228 -1.49 -28.46 15.70
CA SER A 228 -1.55 -28.25 17.16
C SER A 228 -2.19 -26.91 17.55
N GLY A 229 -2.65 -26.81 18.81
CA GLY A 229 -3.16 -25.55 19.36
C GLY A 229 -2.11 -24.42 19.37
N THR A 230 -0.84 -24.74 19.59
CA THR A 230 0.27 -23.77 19.55
C THR A 230 0.52 -23.27 18.12
N GLU A 231 0.45 -24.14 17.12
CA GLU A 231 0.58 -23.74 15.73
C GLU A 231 -0.60 -22.86 15.30
N LYS A 232 -1.83 -23.22 15.72
CA LYS A 232 -3.02 -22.39 15.51
C LYS A 232 -2.82 -20.99 16.09
N MET A 233 -2.37 -20.90 17.35
CA MET A 233 -2.10 -19.62 18.02
C MET A 233 -1.10 -18.76 17.22
N TRP A 234 0.02 -19.33 16.79
CA TRP A 234 1.03 -18.59 16.00
C TRP A 234 0.49 -18.11 14.65
N LYS A 235 -0.27 -18.96 13.94
CA LYS A 235 -0.88 -18.56 12.66
C LYS A 235 -1.98 -17.52 12.84
N THR A 236 -2.75 -17.58 13.93
CA THR A 236 -3.72 -16.54 14.29
C THR A 236 -3.02 -15.20 14.51
N PHE A 237 -1.96 -15.13 15.31
CA PHE A 237 -1.20 -13.88 15.49
C PHE A 237 -0.56 -13.37 14.20
N SER A 238 -0.05 -14.28 13.37
CA SER A 238 0.50 -13.95 12.06
C SER A 238 -0.58 -13.34 11.15
N ALA A 239 -1.78 -13.92 11.12
CA ALA A 239 -2.91 -13.40 10.36
C ALA A 239 -3.38 -12.03 10.87
N LEU A 240 -3.40 -11.80 12.19
CA LEU A 240 -3.69 -10.46 12.74
C LEU A 240 -2.65 -9.43 12.28
N GLY A 241 -1.37 -9.79 12.31
CA GLY A 241 -0.28 -8.93 11.84
C GLY A 241 -0.36 -8.66 10.34
N ASP A 242 -0.76 -9.64 9.54
CA ASP A 242 -0.90 -9.52 8.09
C ASP A 242 -2.10 -8.63 7.70
N VAL A 243 -3.24 -8.74 8.42
CA VAL A 243 -4.36 -7.79 8.25
C VAL A 243 -3.96 -6.37 8.68
N ALA A 244 -3.19 -6.21 9.76
CA ALA A 244 -2.66 -4.91 10.16
C ALA A 244 -1.73 -4.31 9.09
N PHE A 245 -0.86 -5.16 8.54
CA PHE A 245 0.05 -4.80 7.45
C PHE A 245 -0.71 -4.35 6.20
N ALA A 246 -1.81 -5.01 5.83
CA ALA A 246 -2.62 -4.64 4.68
C ALA A 246 -3.17 -3.19 4.75
N TYR A 247 -3.33 -2.62 5.95
CA TYR A 247 -3.76 -1.24 6.15
C TYR A 247 -2.63 -0.25 6.49
N SER A 248 -1.37 -0.71 6.47
CA SER A 248 -0.24 0.09 6.93
C SER A 248 0.27 1.03 5.83
N PHE A 249 -0.07 2.32 5.92
CA PHE A 249 0.51 3.39 5.07
C PHE A 249 0.78 4.71 5.81
N CYS A 250 0.46 4.79 7.11
CA CYS A 250 0.55 6.01 7.90
C CYS A 250 1.95 6.63 7.91
N PHE A 251 2.99 5.79 7.79
CA PHE A 251 4.39 6.20 7.75
C PHE A 251 4.83 6.88 6.44
N VAL A 252 3.97 6.92 5.41
CA VAL A 252 4.20 7.74 4.19
C VAL A 252 3.09 8.77 3.96
N LEU A 253 2.13 8.87 4.89
CA LEU A 253 0.94 9.70 4.73
C LEU A 253 1.30 11.18 4.65
N ILE A 254 2.22 11.65 5.49
CA ILE A 254 2.63 13.06 5.52
C ILE A 254 3.36 13.45 4.24
N GLU A 255 4.18 12.57 3.70
CA GLU A 255 4.92 12.78 2.46
C GLU A 255 3.97 12.78 1.25
N ILE A 256 2.91 11.97 1.27
CA ILE A 256 1.82 12.07 0.27
C ILE A 256 1.10 13.42 0.43
N GLN A 257 0.81 13.85 1.66
CA GLN A 257 0.16 15.13 1.93
C GLN A 257 1.03 16.32 1.49
N ASP A 258 2.35 16.23 1.59
CA ASP A 258 3.32 17.23 1.10
C ASP A 258 3.28 17.39 -0.43
N THR A 259 2.58 16.53 -1.16
CA THR A 259 2.36 16.73 -2.61
C THR A 259 1.19 17.65 -2.93
N LEU A 260 0.29 17.86 -1.98
CA LEU A 260 -0.97 18.57 -2.21
C LEU A 260 -0.74 20.06 -2.36
N ARG A 261 -1.43 20.67 -3.34
CA ARG A 261 -1.53 22.12 -3.45
C ARG A 261 -2.13 22.73 -2.19
N SER A 262 -1.71 23.94 -1.83
CA SER A 262 -2.11 24.59 -0.57
C SER A 262 -3.55 25.09 -0.53
N THR A 263 -4.27 25.07 -1.66
CA THR A 263 -5.68 25.55 -1.74
C THR A 263 -6.58 24.50 -2.42
N PRO A 264 -7.65 24.01 -1.75
CA PRO A 264 -8.02 24.25 -0.35
C PRO A 264 -6.98 23.65 0.64
N PRO A 265 -7.07 23.92 1.96
CA PRO A 265 -6.07 23.44 2.93
C PRO A 265 -5.70 21.96 2.79
N GLU A 266 -4.41 21.65 2.91
CA GLU A 266 -3.88 20.31 2.61
C GLU A 266 -4.54 19.23 3.48
N ASN A 267 -4.79 19.51 4.76
CA ASN A 267 -5.46 18.57 5.67
C ASN A 267 -6.90 18.24 5.23
N LYS A 268 -7.66 19.19 4.68
CA LYS A 268 -9.02 18.95 4.16
C LYS A 268 -8.98 18.06 2.93
N GLN A 269 -8.07 18.34 2.00
CA GLN A 269 -7.86 17.51 0.81
C GLN A 269 -7.40 16.10 1.20
N MET A 270 -6.47 16.00 2.14
CA MET A 270 -5.91 14.73 2.57
C MET A 270 -6.93 13.87 3.33
N LYS A 271 -7.76 14.45 4.21
CA LYS A 271 -8.87 13.72 4.87
C LYS A 271 -9.84 13.12 3.87
N LYS A 272 -10.17 13.85 2.80
CA LYS A 272 -10.98 13.34 1.70
C LYS A 272 -10.27 12.19 0.99
N ALA A 273 -8.99 12.35 0.66
CA ALA A 273 -8.19 11.33 -0.01
C ALA A 273 -8.04 10.04 0.82
N THR A 274 -7.75 10.15 2.12
CA THR A 274 -7.64 9.02 3.05
C THR A 274 -8.98 8.33 3.22
N ALA A 275 -10.08 9.09 3.34
CA ALA A 275 -11.41 8.52 3.43
C ALA A 275 -11.73 7.68 2.18
N THR A 276 -11.57 8.24 0.99
CA THR A 276 -11.83 7.53 -0.27
C THR A 276 -10.90 6.33 -0.46
N GLY A 277 -9.60 6.49 -0.24
CA GLY A 277 -8.61 5.43 -0.43
C GLY A 277 -8.82 4.25 0.52
N ILE A 278 -9.04 4.51 1.81
CA ILE A 278 -9.28 3.45 2.81
C ILE A 278 -10.61 2.75 2.53
N MET A 279 -11.70 3.48 2.28
CA MET A 279 -13.00 2.85 1.98
C MET A 279 -12.94 1.96 0.74
N ALA A 280 -12.33 2.45 -0.36
CA ALA A 280 -12.15 1.66 -1.57
C ALA A 280 -11.34 0.40 -1.29
N SER A 281 -10.20 0.52 -0.59
CA SER A 281 -9.34 -0.61 -0.23
C SER A 281 -10.09 -1.63 0.63
N THR A 282 -10.84 -1.18 1.64
CA THR A 282 -11.62 -2.05 2.53
C THR A 282 -12.66 -2.87 1.80
N VAL A 283 -13.35 -2.30 0.80
CA VAL A 283 -14.29 -3.07 -0.02
C VAL A 283 -13.57 -4.19 -0.76
N PHE A 284 -12.45 -3.88 -1.42
CA PHE A 284 -11.66 -4.90 -2.13
C PHE A 284 -11.06 -5.94 -1.18
N TYR A 285 -10.63 -5.53 0.01
CA TYR A 285 -10.05 -6.41 1.00
C TYR A 285 -11.08 -7.39 1.55
N LEU A 286 -12.27 -6.91 1.89
CA LEU A 286 -13.39 -7.77 2.30
C LEU A 286 -13.73 -8.75 1.19
N LEU A 287 -13.88 -8.28 -0.06
CA LEU A 287 -14.21 -9.15 -1.18
C LEU A 287 -13.14 -10.20 -1.43
N CYS A 288 -11.85 -9.84 -1.47
CA CYS A 288 -10.75 -10.77 -1.67
C CYS A 288 -10.64 -11.78 -0.51
N GLY A 289 -10.76 -11.32 0.74
CA GLY A 289 -10.71 -12.17 1.93
C GLY A 289 -11.89 -13.14 2.00
N VAL A 290 -13.12 -12.63 1.89
CA VAL A 290 -14.36 -13.41 2.00
C VAL A 290 -14.50 -14.38 0.83
N LEU A 291 -14.40 -13.90 -0.41
CA LEU A 291 -14.59 -14.76 -1.58
C LEU A 291 -13.42 -15.71 -1.77
N GLY A 292 -12.18 -15.28 -1.49
CA GLY A 292 -11.02 -16.16 -1.51
C GLY A 292 -11.14 -17.27 -0.45
N TYR A 293 -11.59 -16.96 0.76
CA TYR A 293 -11.83 -17.98 1.78
C TYR A 293 -13.02 -18.87 1.45
N ALA A 294 -14.10 -18.33 0.89
CA ALA A 294 -15.21 -19.14 0.40
C ALA A 294 -14.77 -20.10 -0.72
N ALA A 295 -13.85 -19.69 -1.59
CA ALA A 295 -13.37 -20.48 -2.71
C ALA A 295 -12.35 -21.57 -2.31
N PHE A 296 -11.46 -21.28 -1.35
CA PHE A 296 -10.37 -22.21 -0.97
C PHE A 296 -10.54 -22.87 0.40
N GLY A 297 -11.37 -22.31 1.29
CA GLY A 297 -11.53 -22.80 2.65
C GLY A 297 -10.24 -22.77 3.46
N ASN A 298 -10.06 -23.79 4.31
CA ASN A 298 -8.88 -23.95 5.16
C ASN A 298 -7.56 -24.08 4.39
N ASP A 299 -7.62 -24.38 3.09
CA ASP A 299 -6.47 -24.56 2.21
C ASP A 299 -6.13 -23.26 1.42
N ALA A 300 -6.71 -22.12 1.81
CA ALA A 300 -6.44 -20.83 1.19
C ALA A 300 -4.93 -20.52 1.17
N PRO A 301 -4.32 -20.27 -0.01
CA PRO A 301 -2.90 -20.00 -0.09
C PRO A 301 -2.58 -18.57 0.32
N GLY A 302 -1.35 -18.32 0.77
CA GLY A 302 -0.88 -16.98 1.16
C GLY A 302 -0.82 -15.97 0.02
N ASN A 303 -0.88 -16.43 -1.23
CA ASN A 303 -1.28 -15.62 -2.37
C ASN A 303 -2.43 -16.33 -3.06
N PHE A 304 -3.65 -15.86 -2.86
CA PHE A 304 -4.85 -16.56 -3.34
C PHE A 304 -4.89 -16.72 -4.88
N LEU A 305 -4.22 -15.85 -5.63
CA LEU A 305 -4.08 -15.98 -7.09
C LEU A 305 -3.27 -17.20 -7.53
N THR A 306 -2.39 -17.73 -6.66
CA THR A 306 -1.66 -18.98 -6.93
C THR A 306 -2.54 -20.23 -6.72
N GLY A 307 -3.68 -20.08 -6.05
CA GLY A 307 -4.60 -21.19 -5.76
C GLY A 307 -5.50 -21.61 -6.91
N PHE A 308 -5.71 -20.75 -7.91
CA PHE A 308 -6.61 -21.04 -9.05
C PHE A 308 -6.03 -22.04 -10.07
N GLY A 309 -4.83 -22.56 -9.82
CA GLY A 309 -4.14 -23.45 -10.75
C GLY A 309 -3.58 -22.70 -11.96
N PHE A 310 -2.86 -23.40 -12.84
CA PHE A 310 -2.24 -22.82 -14.04
C PHE A 310 -2.95 -23.28 -15.32
N TYR A 311 -4.24 -23.57 -15.20
CA TYR A 311 -4.94 -24.46 -16.13
C TYR A 311 -5.77 -23.67 -17.12
N ASP A 312 -6.91 -23.09 -16.73
CA ASP A 312 -7.71 -22.23 -17.61
C ASP A 312 -8.59 -21.22 -16.83
N PRO A 313 -8.72 -19.96 -17.31
CA PRO A 313 -7.92 -19.35 -18.38
C PRO A 313 -6.53 -18.93 -17.87
N PHE A 314 -5.48 -19.64 -18.30
CA PHE A 314 -4.09 -19.38 -17.86
C PHE A 314 -3.64 -17.94 -18.17
N TRP A 315 -4.11 -17.38 -19.30
CA TRP A 315 -3.82 -16.01 -19.72
C TRP A 315 -4.36 -14.97 -18.72
N LEU A 316 -5.49 -15.24 -18.06
CA LEU A 316 -6.09 -14.31 -17.11
C LEU A 316 -5.28 -14.26 -15.82
N ILE A 317 -4.73 -15.40 -15.40
CA ILE A 317 -3.83 -15.52 -14.25
C ILE A 317 -2.49 -14.84 -14.57
N ASP A 318 -1.98 -14.98 -15.79
CA ASP A 318 -0.78 -14.28 -16.25
C ASP A 318 -1.00 -12.76 -16.22
N ILE A 319 -2.14 -12.26 -16.72
CA ILE A 319 -2.48 -10.83 -16.64
C ILE A 319 -2.54 -10.36 -15.18
N ALA A 320 -3.19 -11.11 -14.29
CA ALA A 320 -3.24 -10.74 -12.87
C ALA A 320 -1.84 -10.65 -12.25
N ASN A 321 -0.94 -11.59 -12.56
CA ASN A 321 0.44 -11.56 -12.08
C ASN A 321 1.26 -10.42 -12.70
N VAL A 322 1.05 -10.08 -13.98
CA VAL A 322 1.65 -8.89 -14.60
C VAL A 322 1.16 -7.62 -13.89
N CYS A 323 -0.13 -7.51 -13.60
CA CYS A 323 -0.68 -6.40 -12.82
C CYS A 323 -0.02 -6.29 -11.45
N ILE A 324 0.19 -7.40 -10.74
CA ILE A 324 0.93 -7.40 -9.45
C ILE A 324 2.35 -6.84 -9.65
N VAL A 325 3.09 -7.33 -10.65
CA VAL A 325 4.47 -6.87 -10.92
C VAL A 325 4.50 -5.36 -11.15
N VAL A 326 3.64 -4.85 -12.04
CA VAL A 326 3.58 -3.41 -12.37
C VAL A 326 3.15 -2.59 -11.15
N HIS A 327 2.16 -3.07 -10.40
CA HIS A 327 1.72 -2.42 -9.17
C HIS A 327 2.87 -2.30 -8.16
N LEU A 328 3.57 -3.40 -7.87
CA LEU A 328 4.64 -3.43 -6.87
C LEU A 328 5.88 -2.63 -7.29
N LEU A 329 6.11 -2.45 -8.60
CA LEU A 329 7.12 -1.49 -9.09
C LEU A 329 6.79 -0.07 -8.62
N GLY A 330 5.54 0.37 -8.77
CA GLY A 330 5.10 1.69 -8.33
C GLY A 330 5.02 1.83 -6.81
N ALA A 331 4.46 0.83 -6.12
CA ALA A 331 4.32 0.83 -4.67
C ALA A 331 5.68 0.89 -3.95
N TYR A 332 6.70 0.18 -4.46
CA TYR A 332 8.05 0.25 -3.92
C TYR A 332 8.59 1.69 -3.94
N GLN A 333 8.41 2.39 -5.07
CA GLN A 333 8.91 3.76 -5.22
C GLN A 333 8.17 4.75 -4.32
N VAL A 334 6.83 4.62 -4.18
CA VAL A 334 6.06 5.46 -3.24
C VAL A 334 6.57 5.31 -1.80
N ASN A 335 6.83 4.08 -1.36
CA ASN A 335 7.28 3.80 0.01
C ASN A 335 8.75 4.21 0.28
N THR A 336 9.62 4.17 -0.73
CA THR A 336 11.06 4.46 -0.56
C THR A 336 11.44 5.91 -0.86
N PHE A 337 10.75 6.59 -1.77
CA PHE A 337 11.02 8.00 -2.07
C PHE A 337 10.52 8.95 -0.99
N SER A 338 9.38 8.63 -0.35
CA SER A 338 8.85 9.37 0.80
C SER A 338 9.96 9.63 1.85
N ASN A 339 10.78 8.62 2.13
CA ASN A 339 11.81 8.70 3.18
C ASN A 339 13.16 9.29 2.74
N ASN A 340 13.36 9.57 1.44
CA ASN A 340 14.64 10.01 0.86
C ASN A 340 14.74 11.53 0.64
N THR A 341 13.81 12.31 1.19
CA THR A 341 13.77 13.79 1.07
C THR A 341 14.98 14.52 1.67
N HIS A 342 15.91 13.82 2.32
CA HIS A 342 17.21 14.36 2.72
C HIS A 342 18.28 14.45 1.60
N ARG A 343 18.01 13.96 0.38
CA ARG A 343 18.99 13.99 -0.73
C ARG A 343 19.41 15.38 -1.22
N HIS A 344 18.84 16.47 -0.69
CA HIS A 344 19.27 17.85 -0.98
C HIS A 344 20.13 18.48 0.12
N LYS A 345 20.66 17.69 1.08
CA LYS A 345 21.52 18.19 2.16
C LYS A 345 22.98 17.69 2.11
N TRP A 346 23.46 17.26 0.94
CA TRP A 346 24.88 16.96 0.71
C TRP A 346 25.37 17.65 -0.55
#